data_AF-A0A1B9B8M3-F1
#
_entry.id   AF-A0A1B9B8M3-F1
#
_cell.length_a   1.000
_cell.length_b   1.000
_cell.length_c   1.000
_cell.angle_alpha   90.00
_cell.angle_beta   90.00
_cell.angle_gamma   90.00
#
_symmetry.space_group_name_H-M   'P 1'
#
loop_
_entity.id
_entity.type
_entity.pdbx_description
1 polymer ?
#
loop_
_entity_poly.entity_id
_entity_poly.type
_entity_poly.pdbx_seq_one_letter_code
_entity_poly.pdbx_strand_id
1 'polypeptide(L)'
;MNWTIAIVFMTCFMTSSAYMLKETEGQKLAMTVQDGPHQVQVTLLETDGNGQLKKMVYDEVIWAMEDFWAKYKNYQLVDMRKEEVIFEKRK
;
A
#
# COMPACT_ATOMS: atom_id res chain seq x y z
N MET A 1 -22.67 -45.22 -22.30
CA MET A 1 -22.29 -43.92 -22.91
C MET A 1 -22.85 -42.84 -22.00
N ASN A 2 -22.02 -42.38 -21.07
CA ASN A 2 -22.48 -41.89 -19.76
C ASN A 2 -22.68 -40.36 -19.83
N TRP A 3 -23.87 -39.94 -20.27
CA TRP A 3 -24.27 -38.53 -20.39
C TRP A 3 -24.16 -37.76 -19.06
N THR A 4 -24.20 -38.46 -17.93
CA THR A 4 -23.96 -37.89 -16.60
C THR A 4 -22.57 -37.24 -16.46
N ILE A 5 -21.55 -37.72 -17.17
CA ILE A 5 -20.19 -37.15 -17.13
C ILE A 5 -20.14 -35.78 -17.84
N ALA A 6 -20.92 -35.59 -18.90
CA ALA A 6 -20.98 -34.33 -19.64
C ALA A 6 -21.66 -33.20 -18.82
N ILE A 7 -22.62 -33.55 -17.97
CA ILE A 7 -23.35 -32.58 -17.12
C ILE A 7 -22.45 -32.08 -15.98
N VAL A 8 -21.65 -32.96 -15.37
CA VAL A 8 -20.72 -32.59 -14.27
C VAL A 8 -19.60 -31.68 -14.78
N PHE A 9 -19.08 -31.93 -16.00
CA PHE A 9 -18.07 -31.06 -16.62
C PHE A 9 -18.60 -29.66 -16.94
N MET A 10 -19.86 -29.55 -17.36
CA MET A 10 -20.49 -28.27 -17.67
C MET A 10 -20.79 -27.43 -16.42
N THR A 11 -21.15 -28.06 -15.31
CA THR A 11 -21.39 -27.34 -14.04
C THR A 11 -20.10 -26.83 -13.39
N CYS A 12 -18.98 -27.56 -13.50
CA CYS A 12 -17.69 -27.11 -12.93
C CYS A 12 -17.09 -25.91 -13.68
N PHE A 13 -17.33 -25.78 -14.98
CA PHE A 13 -16.78 -24.68 -15.77
C PHE A 13 -17.42 -23.33 -15.43
N MET A 14 -18.67 -23.32 -14.95
CA MET A 14 -19.41 -22.11 -14.61
C MET A 14 -19.07 -21.56 -13.21
N THR A 15 -18.68 -22.42 -12.26
CA THR A 15 -18.32 -22.00 -10.91
C THR A 15 -16.88 -21.46 -10.79
N SER A 16 -15.96 -21.87 -11.67
CA SER A 16 -14.58 -21.35 -11.64
C SER A 16 -14.44 -19.91 -12.17
N SER A 17 -15.39 -19.42 -12.96
CA SER A 17 -15.32 -18.07 -13.56
C SER A 17 -15.52 -16.92 -12.56
N ALA A 18 -15.93 -17.21 -11.31
CA ALA A 18 -16.12 -16.19 -10.29
C ALA A 18 -14.84 -15.87 -9.50
N TYR A 19 -13.79 -16.69 -9.60
CA TYR A 19 -12.61 -16.55 -8.73
C TYR A 19 -11.42 -15.81 -9.37
N MET A 20 -11.53 -15.38 -10.64
CA MET A 20 -10.47 -14.65 -11.37
C MET A 20 -10.79 -13.16 -11.62
N LEU A 21 -11.63 -12.56 -10.77
CA LEU A 21 -11.74 -11.09 -10.66
C LEU A 21 -11.60 -10.69 -9.20
N LYS A 22 -10.48 -11.05 -8.57
CA LYS A 22 -9.92 -10.18 -7.54
C LYS A 22 -8.96 -9.24 -8.25
N GLU A 23 -9.55 -8.31 -9.00
CA GLU A 23 -8.86 -7.11 -9.44
C GLU A 23 -8.31 -6.48 -8.16
N THR A 24 -6.98 -6.50 -8.02
CA THR A 24 -6.30 -5.71 -7.01
C THR A 24 -6.67 -4.29 -7.35
N GLU A 25 -7.70 -3.76 -6.66
CA GLU A 25 -8.10 -2.37 -6.72
C GLU A 25 -6.84 -1.58 -6.37
N GLY A 26 -6.10 -1.20 -7.41
CA GLY A 26 -5.03 -0.24 -7.30
C GLY A 26 -5.73 1.02 -6.85
N GLN A 27 -5.72 1.23 -5.53
CA GLN A 27 -6.29 2.40 -4.88
C GLN A 27 -5.63 3.60 -5.53
N LYS A 28 -6.32 4.18 -6.51
CA LYS A 28 -6.04 5.51 -7.00
C LYS A 28 -6.42 6.43 -5.86
N LEU A 29 -5.48 6.58 -4.93
CA LEU A 29 -5.54 7.55 -3.85
C LEU A 29 -5.65 8.92 -4.51
N ALA A 30 -6.89 9.37 -4.67
CA ALA A 30 -7.18 10.76 -4.97
C ALA A 30 -6.70 11.54 -3.76
N MET A 31 -5.44 11.96 -3.81
CA MET A 31 -4.80 12.80 -2.82
C MET A 31 -5.50 14.16 -2.90
N THR A 32 -6.55 14.34 -2.11
CA THR A 32 -7.15 15.65 -1.88
C THR A 32 -6.09 16.49 -1.19
N VAL A 33 -5.49 17.41 -1.94
CA VAL A 33 -4.59 18.42 -1.39
C VAL A 33 -5.43 19.31 -0.48
N GLN A 34 -5.36 19.08 0.83
CA GLN A 34 -5.94 19.98 1.82
C GLN A 34 -5.06 21.23 1.90
N ASP A 35 -5.61 22.39 1.55
CA ASP A 35 -4.98 23.68 1.78
C ASP A 35 -4.99 23.99 3.29
N GLY A 36 -3.92 23.60 3.99
CA GLY A 36 -3.72 23.85 5.41
C GLY A 36 -2.55 23.05 5.99
N PRO A 37 -2.02 23.44 7.18
CA PRO A 37 -0.97 22.68 7.85
C PRO A 37 -1.48 21.26 8.17
N HIS A 38 -0.85 20.26 7.57
CA HIS A 38 -1.27 18.86 7.68
C HIS A 38 -0.41 18.15 8.73
N GLN A 39 -1.04 17.64 9.80
CA GLN A 39 -0.33 16.89 10.84
C GLN A 39 -0.27 15.41 10.45
N VAL A 40 0.94 14.85 10.40
CA VAL A 40 1.14 13.43 10.11
C VAL A 40 2.10 12.80 11.11
N GLN A 41 1.85 11.53 11.41
CA GLN A 41 2.82 10.68 12.08
C GLN A 41 3.74 10.06 11.04
N VAL A 42 5.03 10.32 11.15
CA VAL A 42 6.05 9.74 10.28
C VAL A 42 6.68 8.53 10.96
N THR A 43 6.58 7.37 10.33
CA THR A 43 7.24 6.14 10.74
C THR A 43 8.42 5.87 9.81
N LEU A 44 9.66 5.92 10.32
CA LEU A 44 10.86 5.53 9.59
C LEU A 44 11.31 4.12 9.99
N LEU A 45 11.52 3.27 8.98
CA LEU A 45 12.03 1.91 9.10
C LEU A 45 13.45 1.85 8.53
N GLU A 46 14.41 1.37 9.32
CA GLU A 46 15.80 1.18 8.91
C GLU A 46 16.27 -0.21 9.34
N THR A 47 16.82 -0.99 8.41
CA THR A 47 17.45 -2.28 8.74
C THR A 47 18.94 -2.08 8.89
N ASP A 48 19.45 -2.32 10.11
CA ASP A 48 20.88 -2.23 10.41
C ASP A 48 21.70 -3.33 9.69
N GLY A 49 23.02 -3.21 9.69
CA GLY A 49 23.94 -4.20 9.13
C GLY A 49 23.78 -5.61 9.72
N ASN A 50 23.23 -5.70 10.93
CA ASN A 50 22.94 -6.94 11.64
C ASN A 50 21.54 -7.53 11.35
N GLY A 51 20.76 -6.90 10.47
CA GLY A 51 19.39 -7.33 10.14
C GLY A 51 18.35 -6.94 11.19
N GLN A 52 18.69 -6.10 12.17
CA GLN A 52 17.75 -5.58 13.16
C GLN A 52 16.93 -4.42 12.58
N LEU A 53 15.61 -4.49 12.72
CA LEU A 53 14.70 -3.41 12.31
C LEU A 53 14.66 -2.31 13.38
N LYS A 54 15.09 -1.11 12.99
CA LYS A 54 14.96 0.10 13.78
C LYS A 54 13.74 0.89 13.30
N LYS A 55 12.77 1.08 14.18
CA LYS A 55 11.56 1.90 13.95
C LYS A 55 11.68 3.23 14.68
N MET A 56 11.45 4.34 13.99
CA MET A 56 11.35 5.68 14.58
C MET A 56 9.98 6.26 14.25
N VAL A 57 9.27 6.80 15.24
CA VAL A 57 7.92 7.37 15.07
C VAL A 57 7.90 8.76 15.69
N TYR A 58 7.49 9.76 14.92
CA TYR A 58 7.34 11.13 15.40
C TYR A 58 6.28 11.88 14.60
N ASP A 59 5.69 12.90 15.21
CA ASP A 59 4.69 13.74 14.56
C ASP A 59 5.37 14.93 13.87
N GLU A 60 4.95 15.22 12.64
CA GLU A 60 5.47 16.31 11.82
C GLU A 60 4.32 17.14 11.25
N VAL A 61 4.48 18.47 11.29
CA VAL A 61 3.54 19.42 10.67
C VAL A 61 4.04 19.72 9.26
N ILE A 62 3.26 19.31 8.26
CA ILE A 62 3.53 19.60 6.85
C ILE A 62 2.94 20.96 6.52
N TRP A 63 3.82 21.94 6.34
CA TRP A 63 3.46 23.28 5.84
C TRP A 63 3.31 23.30 4.32
N ALA A 64 4.23 22.62 3.63
CA ALA A 64 4.23 22.46 2.19
C ALA A 64 4.50 20.99 1.86
N MET A 65 3.61 20.40 1.07
CA MET A 65 3.73 18.99 0.70
C MET A 65 5.01 18.72 -0.12
N GLU A 66 5.44 19.68 -0.94
CA GLU A 66 6.67 19.57 -1.74
C GLU A 66 7.93 19.46 -0.86
N ASP A 67 8.04 20.30 0.17
CA ASP A 67 9.17 20.26 1.12
C ASP A 67 9.19 18.93 1.89
N PHE A 68 8.01 18.41 2.25
CA PHE A 68 7.89 17.11 2.92
C PHE A 68 8.43 15.99 2.03
N TRP A 69 8.02 15.91 0.76
CA TRP A 69 8.54 14.89 -0.16
C TRP A 69 10.02 15.08 -0.46
N ALA A 70 10.50 16.32 -0.58
CA ALA A 70 11.91 16.61 -0.80
C ALA A 70 12.80 16.11 0.36
N LYS A 71 12.33 16.23 1.61
CA LYS A 71 13.02 15.73 2.81
C LYS A 71 13.17 14.21 2.78
N TYR A 72 12.15 13.50 2.33
CA TYR A 72 12.14 12.03 2.29
C TYR A 72 12.46 11.43 0.91
N LYS A 73 12.99 12.21 -0.04
CA LYS A 73 13.28 11.76 -1.42
C LYS A 73 14.21 10.55 -1.54
N ASN A 74 15.05 10.32 -0.52
CA ASN A 74 16.00 9.20 -0.46
C ASN A 74 15.43 7.98 0.28
N TYR A 75 14.22 8.08 0.80
CA TYR A 75 13.51 7.00 1.47
C TYR A 75 12.47 6.41 0.51
N GLN A 76 12.18 5.12 0.69
CA GLN A 76 11.12 4.42 -0.01
C GLN A 76 9.81 4.65 0.75
N LEU A 77 8.79 5.16 0.07
CA LEU A 77 7.43 5.16 0.63
C LEU A 77 6.90 3.73 0.63
N VAL A 78 6.54 3.22 1.81
CA VAL A 78 6.00 1.87 2.02
C VAL A 78 4.48 1.91 2.10
N ASP A 79 3.95 2.84 2.91
CA ASP A 79 2.52 3.03 3.10
C ASP A 79 2.23 4.50 3.42
N MET A 80 1.04 4.95 3.06
CA MET A 80 0.59 6.31 3.33
C MET A 80 -0.91 6.34 3.56
N ARG A 81 -1.27 6.83 4.75
CA ARG A 81 -2.63 7.07 5.21
C ARG A 81 -2.81 8.56 5.48
N LYS A 82 -4.05 8.97 5.76
CA LYS A 82 -4.37 10.39 6.03
C LYS A 82 -3.56 10.95 7.20
N GLU A 83 -3.31 10.15 8.23
CA GLU A 83 -2.68 10.58 9.49
C GLU A 83 -1.29 9.95 9.69
N GLU A 84 -0.86 9.02 8.83
CA GLU A 84 0.42 8.33 8.99
C GLU A 84 1.12 8.13 7.64
N VAL A 85 2.45 8.30 7.64
CA VAL A 85 3.31 8.01 6.49
C VAL A 85 4.43 7.07 6.94
N ILE A 86 4.59 5.95 6.24
CA ILE A 86 5.61 4.94 6.53
C ILE A 86 6.68 4.98 5.44
N PHE A 87 7.91 5.27 5.85
CA PHE A 87 9.08 5.27 5.00
C PHE A 87 10.06 4.18 5.41
N GLU A 88 10.77 3.63 4.43
CA GLU A 88 11.89 2.73 4.62
C GLU A 88 13.17 3.34 4.06
N LYS A 89 14.27 3.26 4.81
CA LYS A 89 15.57 3.74 4.34
C LYS A 89 16.12 2.79 3.28
N ARG A 90 16.38 3.33 2.08
CA ARG A 90 17.05 2.58 1.01
C ARG A 90 18.51 2.36 1.41
N LYS A 91 18.96 1.10 1.31
CA LYS A 91 20.38 0.73 1.47
C LYS A 91 21.21 1.21 0.28
#